data_AF-A0A972LEQ0-F1
#
_entry.id   AF-A0A972LEQ0-F1
#
_cell.length_a   1.000
_cell.length_b   1.000
_cell.length_c   1.000
_cell.angle_alpha   90.00
_cell.angle_beta   90.00
_cell.angle_gamma   90.00
#
_symmetry.space_group_name_H-M   'P 1'
#
loop_
_entity.id
_entity.type
_entity.pdbx_description
1 polymer ?
#
loop_
_entity_poly.entity_id
_entity_poly.type
_entity_poly.pdbx_seq_one_letter_code
_entity_poly.pdbx_strand_id
1 'polypeptide(L)' 'GEEEAGQTIEKSVMEVTGKHLKSLAAGRMGYTTTEVGDMVSGLVIK' A
#
# COMPACT_ATOMS: atom_id res chain seq x y z
N GLY A 1 6.89 -21.78 -3.50
CA GLY A 1 5.91 -20.70 -3.30
C GLY A 1 6.59 -19.38 -3.61
N GLU A 2 5.84 -18.37 -4.03
CA GLU A 2 6.35 -17.04 -4.39
C GLU A 2 6.60 -16.20 -3.12
N GLU A 3 7.50 -16.67 -2.25
CA GLU A 3 7.71 -16.12 -0.91
C GLU A 3 8.33 -14.73 -0.93
N GLU A 4 9.27 -14.49 -1.86
CA GLU A 4 9.88 -13.17 -2.08
C GLU A 4 8.85 -12.15 -2.57
N ALA A 5 8.00 -12.52 -3.53
CA ALA A 5 6.95 -11.64 -4.01
C ALA A 5 5.93 -11.30 -2.91
N GLY A 6 5.57 -12.29 -2.09
CA GLY A 6 4.70 -12.09 -0.93
C GLY A 6 5.29 -11.09 0.07
N GLN A 7 6.57 -11.23 0.41
CA GLN A 7 7.26 -10.31 1.32
C GLN A 7 7.35 -8.88 0.78
N THR A 8 7.57 -8.72 -0.53
CA THR A 8 7.62 -7.40 -1.16
C THR A 8 6.27 -6.70 -1.12
N ILE A 9 5.18 -7.42 -1.40
CA ILE A 9 3.82 -6.89 -1.28
C ILE A 9 3.50 -6.52 0.17
N GLU A 10 3.83 -7.40 1.12
CA GLU A 10 3.54 -7.17 2.54
C GLU A 10 4.25 -5.92 3.09
N LYS A 11 5.53 -5.75 2.76
CA LYS A 11 6.29 -4.52 3.10
C LYS A 11 5.67 -3.27 2.48
N SER A 12 5.26 -3.35 1.22
CA SER A 12 4.65 -2.23 0.50
C SER A 12 3.32 -1.80 1.13
N VAL A 13 2.48 -2.77 1.51
CA VAL A 13 1.21 -2.50 2.21
C VAL A 13 1.44 -1.90 3.59
N MET A 14 2.42 -2.39 4.35
CA MET A 14 2.78 -1.84 5.66
C MET A 14 3.27 -0.39 5.57
N GLU A 15 4.10 -0.07 4.58
CA GLU A 15 4.60 1.29 4.33
C GLU A 15 3.43 2.25 4.05
N VAL A 16 2.56 1.90 3.10
CA VAL A 16 1.42 2.75 2.70
C VAL A 16 0.45 2.96 3.85
N THR A 17 0.07 1.88 4.54
CA THR A 17 -0.91 1.96 5.63
C THR A 17 -0.37 2.65 6.88
N GLY A 18 0.93 2.53 7.15
CA GLY A 18 1.56 3.12 8.33
C GLY A 18 2.05 4.55 8.15
N LYS A 19 2.48 4.95 6.95
CA LYS A 19 3.12 6.26 6.72
C LYS A 19 2.37 7.18 5.76
N HIS A 20 1.60 6.64 4.82
CA HIS A 20 1.00 7.44 3.75
C HIS A 20 -0.48 7.75 3.98
N LEU A 21 -1.19 6.94 4.77
CA LEU A 21 -2.61 7.16 5.07
C LEU A 21 -2.80 7.99 6.34
N LYS A 22 -3.62 9.05 6.25
CA LYS A 22 -4.03 9.83 7.44
C LYS A 22 -5.00 9.07 8.34
N SER A 23 -5.83 8.21 7.75
CA SER A 23 -6.80 7.38 8.44
C SER A 23 -7.14 6.17 7.59
N LEU A 24 -7.36 5.01 8.22
CA LEU A 24 -7.83 3.80 7.53
C LEU A 24 -9.34 3.80 7.28
N ALA A 25 -10.06 4.80 7.79
CA ALA A 25 -11.49 4.92 7.55
C ALA A 25 -11.77 5.32 6.09
N ALA A 26 -12.66 4.59 5.42
CA ALA A 26 -13.08 4.86 4.05
C ALA A 26 -13.55 6.32 3.91
N GLY A 27 -13.01 7.04 2.92
CA GLY A 27 -13.29 8.46 2.69
C GLY A 27 -12.53 9.44 3.60
N ARG A 28 -11.72 8.97 4.56
CA ARG A 28 -10.81 9.80 5.39
C ARG A 28 -9.33 9.50 5.16
N MET A 29 -9.02 8.64 4.20
CA MET A 29 -7.66 8.23 3.83
C MET A 29 -6.80 9.39 3.31
N GLY A 30 -7.43 10.43 2.77
CA GLY A 30 -6.75 11.52 2.06
C GLY A 30 -6.40 11.19 0.61
N TYR A 31 -6.73 9.97 0.17
CA TYR A 31 -6.54 9.42 -1.17
C TYR A 31 -7.77 8.60 -1.55
N THR A 32 -8.02 8.46 -2.85
CA THR A 32 -8.99 7.49 -3.36
C THR A 32 -8.45 6.07 -3.23
N THR A 33 -9.34 5.09 -3.17
CA THR A 33 -8.96 3.67 -3.12
C THR A 33 -8.10 3.26 -4.32
N THR A 34 -8.31 3.90 -5.48
CA THR A 34 -7.50 3.70 -6.69
C THR A 34 -6.08 4.22 -6.50
N GLU A 35 -5.91 5.46 -6.04
CA GLU A 35 -4.58 6.05 -5.81
C GLU A 35 -3.77 5.27 -4.76
N VAL A 36 -4.44 4.74 -3.73
CA VAL A 36 -3.79 3.88 -2.74
C VAL A 36 -3.31 2.57 -3.37
N GLY A 37 -4.10 1.97 -4.28
CA GLY A 37 -3.71 0.80 -5.04
C GLY A 37 -2.50 1.05 -5.94
N ASP A 38 -2.50 2.17 -6.65
CA ASP A 38 -1.38 2.59 -7.51
C ASP A 38 -0.11 2.84 -6.69
N MET A 39 -0.25 3.42 -5.50
CA MET A 39 0.87 3.65 -4.58
C MET A 39 1.49 2.34 -4.10
N VAL A 40 0.67 1.36 -3.72
CA VAL A 40 1.16 0.02 -3.34
C VAL A 40 1.84 -0.65 -4.53
N SER A 41 1.24 -0.60 -5.73
CA SER A 41 1.84 -1.18 -6.94
C SER A 41 3.20 -0.56 -7.28
N GLY A 42 3.34 0.75 -7.16
CA GLY A 42 4.61 1.45 -7.41
C GLY A 42 5.73 1.11 -6.41
N LEU A 43 5.37 0.70 -5.19
CA LEU A 43 6.34 0.25 -4.18
C LEU A 43 6.83 -1.19 -4.41
N VAL A 44 5.99 -2.03 -5.01
CA VAL A 44 6.32 -3.45 -5.31
C VAL A 44 7.26 -3.59 -6.52
N ILE A 45 7.28 -2.59 -7.42
CA ILE A 45 8.07 -2.60 -8.67
C ILE A 45 9.48 -2.00 -8.48
N LYS A 46 9.81 -1.51 -7.27
CA LYS A 46 11.11 -0.93 -6.92
C LYS A 46 12.04 -1.93 -6.24
#